data_AF-A0A925EE53-F1
#
_entry.id   AF-A0A925EE53-F1
#
_cell.length_a   1.000
_cell.length_b   1.000
_cell.length_c   1.000
_cell.angle_alpha   90.00
_cell.angle_beta   90.00
_cell.angle_gamma   90.00
#
_symmetry.space_group_name_H-M   'P 1'
#
loop_
_entity.id
_entity.type
_entity.pdbx_description
1 polymer ?
#
loop_
_entity_poly.entity_id
_entity_poly.type
_entity_poly.pdbx_seq_one_letter_code
_entity_poly.pdbx_strand_id
1 'polypeptide(L)'
;MKKILIVLLFGISTTSFGQQTNPSQPVTREDYLIKSEKQKTNGWVLLAGGTGLIGAGLLIGNSKKSSFDDASFGVVLGGIGFLSVLGSIPAFIASGKTKRKGMSLSFKNETTSQIQKNGFVLRPVPSLRLKISL
;
A
#
# COMPACT_ATOMS: atom_id res chain seq x y z
N MET A 1 -9.62 -23.04 27.31
CA MET A 1 -9.69 -21.65 27.84
C MET A 1 -8.42 -20.83 27.57
N LYS A 2 -7.20 -21.37 27.80
CA LYS A 2 -5.93 -20.67 27.53
C LYS A 2 -5.76 -20.16 26.08
N LYS A 3 -6.31 -20.87 25.08
CA LYS A 3 -6.22 -20.50 23.66
C LYS A 3 -7.06 -19.26 23.29
N ILE A 4 -8.15 -19.00 24.01
CA ILE A 4 -9.03 -17.84 23.77
C ILE A 4 -8.35 -16.54 24.24
N LEU A 5 -7.57 -16.62 25.33
CA LEU A 5 -6.78 -15.48 25.83
C LEU A 5 -5.72 -15.02 24.83
N ILE A 6 -5.10 -15.93 24.08
CA ILE A 6 -4.06 -15.60 23.08
C ILE A 6 -4.66 -14.86 21.88
N VAL A 7 -5.84 -15.27 21.41
CA VAL A 7 -6.54 -14.61 20.28
C VAL A 7 -6.99 -13.19 20.67
N LEU A 8 -7.41 -12.99 21.93
CA LEU A 8 -7.81 -11.68 22.44
C LEU A 8 -6.62 -10.71 22.56
N LEU A 9 -5.43 -11.21 22.96
CA LEU A 9 -4.21 -10.41 23.06
C LEU A 9 -3.71 -9.91 21.69
N PHE A 10 -3.90 -10.68 20.62
CA PHE A 10 -3.52 -10.26 19.26
C PHE A 10 -4.42 -9.14 18.72
N GLY A 11 -5.70 -9.08 19.14
CA GLY A 11 -6.65 -8.06 18.68
C GLY A 11 -6.34 -6.64 19.19
N ILE A 12 -5.86 -6.52 20.43
CA ILE A 12 -5.63 -5.21 21.09
C ILE A 12 -4.44 -4.46 20.48
N SER A 13 -3.53 -5.16 19.82
CA SER A 13 -2.33 -4.55 19.20
C SER A 13 -2.65 -3.73 17.92
N THR A 14 -3.89 -3.76 17.42
CA THR A 14 -4.19 -3.26 16.07
C THR A 14 -4.73 -1.83 15.98
N THR A 15 -5.07 -1.15 17.08
CA THR A 15 -5.70 0.19 16.97
C THR A 15 -5.32 1.18 18.07
N SER A 16 -4.03 1.51 18.21
CA SER A 16 -3.63 2.72 18.93
C SER A 16 -2.79 3.64 18.03
N PHE A 17 -3.47 4.27 17.08
CA PHE A 17 -2.97 5.47 16.39
C PHE A 17 -3.74 6.67 16.95
N GLY A 18 -3.43 7.05 18.19
CA GLY A 18 -3.96 8.24 18.84
C GLY A 18 -2.90 9.34 18.85
N GLN A 19 -3.20 10.44 18.15
CA GLN A 19 -2.57 11.76 18.29
C GLN A 19 -1.10 11.89 17.88
N GLN A 20 -0.90 12.40 16.66
CA GLN A 20 0.35 12.99 16.22
C GLN A 20 0.51 14.37 16.90
N THR A 21 1.36 14.46 17.92
CA THR A 21 1.63 15.70 18.68
C THR A 21 2.69 16.60 18.06
N ASN A 22 3.33 16.17 16.96
CA ASN A 22 4.19 17.02 16.15
C ASN A 22 3.46 17.44 14.87
N PRO A 23 3.46 18.74 14.50
CA PRO A 23 3.02 19.14 13.16
C PRO A 23 3.83 18.32 12.16
N SER A 24 3.14 17.48 11.37
CA SER A 24 3.76 16.71 10.31
C SER A 24 4.63 17.67 9.50
N GLN A 25 5.87 17.29 9.21
CA GLN A 25 6.55 17.93 8.09
C GLN A 25 5.59 17.91 6.89
N PRO A 26 5.45 19.02 6.14
CA PRO A 26 4.51 19.09 5.03
C PRO A 26 4.83 17.94 4.08
N VAL A 27 3.92 16.99 3.97
CA VAL A 27 4.14 15.78 3.17
C VAL A 27 4.28 16.20 1.73
N THR A 28 5.45 15.99 1.16
CA THR A 28 5.78 16.44 -0.20
C THR A 28 5.26 15.44 -1.21
N ARG A 29 5.10 15.86 -2.47
CA ARG A 29 4.66 14.97 -3.56
C ARG A 29 5.58 13.76 -3.70
N GLU A 30 6.87 13.99 -3.53
CA GLU A 30 7.96 13.03 -3.60
C GLU A 30 7.77 11.93 -2.54
N ASP A 31 7.32 12.29 -1.33
CA ASP A 31 7.02 11.34 -0.26
C ASP A 31 5.85 10.42 -0.63
N TYR A 32 4.81 10.94 -1.29
CA TYR A 32 3.70 10.13 -1.79
C TYR A 32 4.11 9.22 -2.95
N LEU A 33 4.99 9.68 -3.84
CA LEU A 33 5.50 8.87 -4.94
C LEU A 33 6.36 7.70 -4.41
N ILE A 34 7.33 8.00 -3.53
CA ILE A 34 8.16 6.98 -2.88
C ILE A 34 7.29 5.98 -2.12
N LYS A 35 6.27 6.46 -1.39
CA LYS A 35 5.34 5.59 -0.67
C LYS A 35 4.53 4.68 -1.60
N SER A 36 4.05 5.22 -2.72
CA SER A 36 3.33 4.44 -3.74
C SER A 36 4.21 3.36 -4.34
N GLU A 37 5.47 3.66 -4.65
CA GLU A 37 6.42 2.69 -5.21
C GLU A 37 6.72 1.57 -4.23
N LYS A 38 7.00 1.89 -2.96
CA LYS A 38 7.21 0.89 -1.90
C LYS A 38 6.00 -0.04 -1.74
N GLN A 39 4.78 0.51 -1.73
CA GLN A 39 3.56 -0.30 -1.62
C GLN A 39 3.37 -1.21 -2.83
N LYS A 40 3.70 -0.74 -4.04
CA LYS A 40 3.65 -1.54 -5.26
C LYS A 40 4.69 -2.66 -5.26
N THR A 41 5.91 -2.38 -4.82
CA THR A 41 6.98 -3.39 -4.66
C THR A 41 6.58 -4.45 -3.65
N ASN A 42 6.05 -4.04 -2.48
CA ASN A 42 5.56 -4.99 -1.48
C ASN A 42 4.44 -5.88 -2.03
N GLY A 43 3.51 -5.31 -2.80
CA GLY A 43 2.47 -6.06 -3.50
C GLY A 43 3.05 -7.11 -4.45
N TRP A 44 4.05 -6.72 -5.27
CA TRP A 44 4.73 -7.64 -6.17
C TRP A 44 5.50 -8.74 -5.45
N VAL A 45 6.16 -8.43 -4.34
CA VAL A 45 6.86 -9.42 -3.52
C VAL A 45 5.88 -10.43 -2.92
N LEU A 46 4.75 -9.96 -2.39
CA LEU A 46 3.71 -10.85 -1.83
C LEU A 46 3.06 -11.71 -2.92
N LEU A 47 2.83 -11.14 -4.10
CA LEU A 47 2.27 -11.86 -5.24
C LEU A 47 3.24 -12.94 -5.74
N ALA A 48 4.48 -12.55 -6.06
CA ALA A 48 5.50 -13.46 -6.57
C ALA A 48 5.86 -14.55 -5.54
N GLY A 49 6.03 -14.16 -4.27
CA GLY A 49 6.28 -15.09 -3.17
C GLY A 49 5.11 -16.05 -2.96
N GLY A 50 3.87 -15.53 -2.96
CA GLY A 50 2.67 -16.34 -2.80
C GLY A 50 2.46 -17.34 -3.95
N THR A 51 2.64 -16.91 -5.20
CA THR A 51 2.58 -17.80 -6.37
C THR A 51 3.68 -18.86 -6.34
N GLY A 52 4.90 -18.49 -5.92
CA GLY A 52 6.00 -19.45 -5.75
C GLY A 52 5.70 -20.51 -4.69
N LEU A 53 5.12 -20.11 -3.55
CA LEU A 53 4.70 -21.02 -2.48
C LEU A 53 3.58 -21.97 -2.93
N ILE A 54 2.61 -21.49 -3.72
CA ILE A 54 1.58 -22.35 -4.33
C ILE A 54 2.23 -23.39 -5.25
N GLY A 55 3.13 -22.95 -6.14
CA GLY A 55 3.85 -23.86 -7.04
C GLY A 55 4.65 -24.91 -6.29
N ALA A 56 5.41 -24.51 -5.26
CA ALA A 56 6.18 -25.42 -4.42
C ALA A 56 5.28 -26.42 -3.68
N GLY A 57 4.15 -25.97 -3.13
CA GLY A 57 3.18 -26.83 -2.44
C GLY A 57 2.57 -27.88 -3.36
N LEU A 58 2.28 -27.53 -4.62
CA LEU A 58 1.78 -28.46 -5.64
C LEU A 58 2.84 -29.50 -6.04
N LEU A 59 4.11 -29.10 -6.19
CA LEU A 59 5.19 -30.03 -6.52
C LEU A 59 5.43 -31.04 -5.39
N ILE A 60 5.40 -30.59 -4.14
CA ILE A 60 5.58 -31.47 -2.97
C ILE A 60 4.38 -32.43 -2.84
N GLY A 61 3.15 -31.92 -2.95
CA GLY A 61 1.94 -32.74 -2.79
C GLY A 61 1.73 -33.77 -3.91
N ASN A 62 2.16 -33.47 -5.15
CA ASN A 62 1.90 -34.30 -6.33
C ASN A 62 3.10 -35.18 -6.75
N SER A 63 4.14 -35.27 -5.92
CA SER A 63 5.30 -36.12 -6.19
C SER A 63 4.93 -37.61 -6.11
N LYS A 64 5.36 -38.45 -7.07
CA LYS A 64 5.05 -39.91 -7.10
C LYS A 64 5.47 -40.71 -5.86
N LYS A 65 6.25 -40.10 -4.97
CA LYS A 65 6.77 -40.67 -3.73
C LYS A 65 6.22 -39.96 -2.48
N SER A 66 5.19 -39.12 -2.64
CA SER A 66 4.64 -38.31 -1.55
C SER A 66 3.95 -39.19 -0.52
N SER A 67 4.32 -38.99 0.74
CA SER A 67 3.61 -39.57 1.88
C SER A 67 2.40 -38.69 2.23
N PHE A 68 1.48 -39.20 3.05
CA PHE A 68 0.31 -38.41 3.49
C PHE A 68 0.71 -37.10 4.20
N ASP A 69 1.88 -37.11 4.85
CA ASP A 69 2.46 -35.95 5.53
C ASP A 69 2.93 -34.87 4.52
N ASP A 70 3.55 -35.28 3.40
CA ASP A 70 4.00 -34.36 2.33
C ASP A 70 2.82 -33.70 1.62
N ALA A 71 1.73 -34.46 1.42
CA ALA A 71 0.49 -33.93 0.87
C ALA A 71 -0.13 -32.88 1.82
N SER A 72 -0.13 -33.16 3.14
CA SER A 72 -0.63 -32.22 4.14
C SER A 72 0.22 -30.94 4.20
N PHE A 73 1.55 -31.08 4.12
CA PHE A 73 2.49 -29.97 4.07
C PHE A 73 2.29 -29.13 2.80
N GLY A 74 2.11 -29.77 1.64
CA GLY A 74 1.83 -29.09 0.37
C GLY A 74 0.55 -28.26 0.39
N VAL A 75 -0.52 -28.77 1.04
CA VAL A 75 -1.79 -28.04 1.21
C VAL A 75 -1.62 -26.82 2.13
N VAL A 76 -0.87 -26.96 3.23
CA VAL A 76 -0.58 -25.84 4.14
C VAL A 76 0.25 -24.76 3.43
N LEU A 77 1.30 -25.17 2.71
CA LEU A 77 2.17 -24.26 1.96
C LEU A 77 1.39 -23.52 0.86
N GLY A 78 0.53 -24.23 0.13
CA GLY A 78 -0.36 -23.66 -0.86
C GLY A 78 -1.38 -22.71 -0.26
N GLY A 79 -1.95 -23.03 0.91
CA GLY A 79 -2.87 -22.17 1.65
C GLY A 79 -2.22 -20.84 2.09
N ILE A 80 -0.99 -20.89 2.62
CA ILE A 80 -0.21 -19.69 2.98
C ILE A 80 0.11 -18.86 1.73
N GLY A 81 0.46 -19.53 0.62
CA GLY A 81 0.71 -18.88 -0.66
C GLY A 81 -0.54 -18.15 -1.18
N PHE A 82 -1.71 -18.79 -1.10
CA PHE A 82 -2.99 -18.18 -1.49
C PHE A 82 -3.35 -16.97 -0.63
N LEU A 83 -3.17 -17.06 0.69
CA LEU A 83 -3.38 -15.93 1.60
C LEU A 83 -2.42 -14.77 1.30
N SER A 84 -1.16 -15.04 0.95
CA SER A 84 -0.20 -14.01 0.54
C SER A 84 -0.61 -13.32 -0.76
N VAL A 85 -1.11 -14.07 -1.74
CA VAL A 85 -1.65 -13.49 -2.99
C VAL A 85 -2.86 -12.60 -2.70
N LEU A 86 -3.81 -13.03 -1.86
CA LEU A 86 -4.94 -12.20 -1.47
C LEU A 86 -4.51 -10.94 -0.69
N GLY A 87 -3.52 -11.08 0.19
CA GLY A 87 -2.92 -9.97 0.93
C GLY A 87 -2.23 -8.93 0.04
N SER A 88 -1.83 -9.30 -1.18
CA SER A 88 -1.23 -8.36 -2.14
C SER A 88 -2.25 -7.34 -2.69
N ILE A 89 -3.54 -7.69 -2.74
CA ILE A 89 -4.60 -6.85 -3.35
C ILE A 89 -4.76 -5.52 -2.59
N PRO A 90 -4.92 -5.49 -1.25
CA PRO A 90 -4.93 -4.24 -0.49
C PRO A 90 -3.67 -3.39 -0.71
N ALA A 91 -2.49 -4.01 -0.85
CA ALA A 91 -1.23 -3.29 -1.09
C ALA A 91 -1.22 -2.60 -2.46
N PHE A 92 -1.70 -3.26 -3.51
CA PHE A 92 -1.84 -2.66 -4.83
C PHE A 92 -2.88 -1.53 -4.85
N ILE A 93 -4.04 -1.72 -4.21
CA ILE A 93 -5.07 -0.67 -4.11
C ILE A 93 -4.53 0.55 -3.34
N ALA A 94 -3.84 0.32 -2.22
CA ALA A 94 -3.22 1.39 -1.44
C ALA A 94 -2.18 2.16 -2.26
N SER A 95 -1.37 1.46 -3.07
CA SER A 95 -0.39 2.11 -3.96
C SER A 95 -1.06 3.05 -4.96
N GLY A 96 -2.15 2.60 -5.60
CA GLY A 96 -2.90 3.41 -6.56
C GLY A 96 -3.53 4.66 -5.92
N LYS A 97 -4.13 4.51 -4.73
CA LYS A 97 -4.69 5.66 -3.99
C LYS A 97 -3.60 6.66 -3.58
N THR A 98 -2.44 6.18 -3.14
CA THR A 98 -1.30 7.01 -2.73
C THR A 98 -0.72 7.77 -3.93
N LYS A 99 -0.58 7.12 -5.09
CA LYS A 99 -0.17 7.76 -6.35
C LYS A 99 -1.13 8.89 -6.75
N ARG A 100 -2.44 8.66 -6.67
CA ARG A 100 -3.46 9.66 -7.01
C ARG A 100 -3.42 10.85 -6.05
N LYS A 101 -3.19 10.62 -4.75
CA LYS A 101 -3.00 11.70 -3.75
C LYS A 101 -1.76 12.55 -4.03
N GLY A 102 -0.64 11.92 -4.38
CA GLY A 102 0.58 12.64 -4.80
C GLY A 102 0.37 13.47 -6.08
N MET A 103 -0.47 12.98 -7.01
CA MET A 103 -0.81 13.73 -8.22
C MET A 103 -1.77 14.89 -7.95
N SER A 104 -2.74 14.76 -7.03
CA SER A 104 -3.65 15.85 -6.65
C SER A 104 -2.96 16.96 -5.85
N LEU A 105 -1.88 16.64 -5.12
CA LEU A 105 -1.03 17.66 -4.49
C LEU A 105 -0.28 18.55 -5.51
N SER A 106 -0.26 18.16 -6.80
CA SER A 106 0.27 18.98 -7.88
C SER A 106 -0.66 20.12 -8.31
N PHE A 107 -1.92 20.15 -7.86
CA PHE A 107 -2.77 21.34 -7.98
C PHE A 107 -2.26 22.39 -7.00
N LYS A 108 -1.19 23.08 -7.37
CA LYS A 108 -0.70 24.24 -6.65
C LYS A 108 -1.69 25.39 -6.93
N ASN A 109 -2.27 25.94 -5.87
CA ASN A 109 -2.89 27.26 -5.95
C ASN A 109 -1.76 28.26 -6.17
N GLU A 110 -1.54 28.67 -7.41
CA GLU A 110 -0.63 29.77 -7.70
C GLU A 110 -1.37 31.07 -7.36
N THR A 111 -0.73 31.93 -6.56
CA THR A 111 -1.26 33.26 -6.26
C THR A 111 -1.00 34.14 -7.45
N THR A 112 -2.03 34.42 -8.24
CA THR A 112 -1.94 35.35 -9.35
C THR A 112 -2.44 36.72 -8.89
N SER A 113 -1.79 37.79 -9.39
CA SER A 113 -2.25 39.15 -9.14
C SER A 113 -3.52 39.38 -9.97
N GLN A 114 -4.68 39.36 -9.32
CA GLN A 114 -5.95 39.72 -9.96
C GLN A 114 -6.27 41.18 -9.65
N ILE A 115 -6.69 41.92 -10.68
CA ILE A 115 -7.17 43.28 -10.52
C ILE A 115 -8.60 43.20 -9.98
N GLN A 116 -8.82 43.72 -8.78
CA GLN A 116 -10.15 43.79 -8.18
C GLN A 116 -10.43 45.22 -7.72
N LYS A 117 -11.43 45.84 -8.33
CA LYS A 117 -11.83 47.25 -8.12
C LYS A 117 -10.71 48.24 -8.49
N ASN A 118 -9.89 48.67 -7.52
CA ASN A 118 -8.85 49.71 -7.70
C ASN A 118 -7.44 49.25 -7.30
N GLY A 119 -7.20 47.95 -7.11
CA GLY A 119 -5.88 47.46 -6.68
C GLY A 119 -5.57 46.04 -7.11
N PHE A 120 -4.27 45.71 -7.09
CA PHE A 120 -3.77 44.35 -7.27
C PHE A 120 -3.95 43.58 -5.96
N VAL A 121 -4.73 42.51 -5.98
CA VAL A 121 -4.90 41.61 -4.84
C VAL A 121 -4.38 40.23 -5.23
N LEU A 122 -3.51 39.66 -4.41
CA LEU A 122 -3.04 38.28 -4.56
C LEU A 122 -4.16 37.35 -4.12
N ARG A 123 -4.77 36.63 -5.06
CA ARG A 123 -5.76 35.59 -4.76
C ARG A 123 -5.21 34.21 -5.13
N PRO A 124 -5.36 33.20 -4.26
CA PRO A 124 -5.05 31.83 -4.62
C PRO A 124 -6.09 31.33 -5.64
N VAL A 125 -5.65 31.04 -6.85
CA VAL A 125 -6.51 30.42 -7.88
C VAL A 125 -6.05 28.99 -8.15
N PRO A 126 -6.98 28.03 -8.32
CA PRO A 126 -6.62 26.67 -8.68
C PRO A 126 -5.98 26.69 -10.07
N SER A 127 -4.70 26.31 -10.13
CA SER A 127 -3.93 26.36 -11.38
C SER A 127 -3.32 25.00 -11.73
N LEU A 128 -3.28 24.69 -13.03
CA LEU A 128 -2.65 23.51 -13.59
C LEU A 128 -1.30 23.92 -14.18
N ARG A 129 -0.19 23.54 -13.54
CA ARG A 129 1.16 23.81 -14.06
C ARG A 129 1.65 22.64 -14.91
N LEU A 130 1.67 22.82 -16.22
CA LEU A 130 2.26 21.88 -17.18
C LEU A 130 3.71 22.32 -17.48
N LYS A 131 4.71 21.50 -17.14
CA LYS A 131 6.10 21.73 -17.53
C LYS A 131 6.41 20.88 -18.76
N ILE A 132 6.57 21.53 -19.91
CA ILE A 132 7.07 20.90 -21.14
C ILE A 132 8.58 21.10 -21.16
N SER A 133 9.34 20.02 -21.21
CA SER A 133 10.77 20.03 -21.51
C SER A 133 10.93 20.00 -23.03
N LEU A 134 11.52 21.06 -23.60
CA LEU A 134 12.02 21.08 -24.97
C LEU A 134 13.30 20.25 -25.08
#